data_AF-T0ZBT4-F1
#
_entry.id   AF-T0ZBT4-F1
#
_cell.length_a   1.000
_cell.length_b   1.000
_cell.length_c   1.000
_cell.angle_alpha   90.00
_cell.angle_beta   90.00
_cell.angle_gamma   90.00
#
_symmetry.space_group_name_H-M   'P 1'
#
loop_
_entity.id
_entity.type
_entity.pdbx_description
1 polymer ?
#
loop_
_entity_poly.entity_id
_entity_poly.type
_entity_poly.pdbx_seq_one_letter_code
_entity_poly.pdbx_strand_id
1 'polypeptide(L)'
;DRHRRAKTKRFIAEQFAPDNNRVTLDILDGLRRFDHPTLLIWAENDAHFGPEWGERLRREIPGAQRLELLPSTGHLLMEERPEKFGALVRDFLA
;
A
#
# COMPACT_ATOMS: atom_id res chain seq x y z
N ASP A 1 5.32 -1.21 31.88
CA ASP A 1 6.67 -1.79 31.85
C ASP A 1 7.61 -0.95 30.98
N ARG A 2 8.76 -0.54 31.53
CA ARG A 2 9.77 0.32 30.91
C ARG A 2 10.40 -0.35 29.67
N HIS A 3 10.55 -1.67 29.69
CA HIS A 3 11.11 -2.45 28.59
C HIS A 3 10.21 -2.39 27.33
N ARG A 4 8.90 -2.61 27.50
CA ARG A 4 7.91 -2.50 26.41
C ARG A 4 7.94 -1.12 25.74
N ARG A 5 8.01 -0.04 26.53
CA ARG A 5 8.07 1.34 26.00
C ARG A 5 9.34 1.60 25.19
N ALA A 6 10.50 1.12 25.66
CA ALA A 6 11.76 1.25 24.93
C ALA A 6 11.72 0.49 23.60
N LYS A 7 11.17 -0.73 23.59
CA LYS A 7 10.99 -1.53 22.37
C LYS A 7 10.08 -0.85 21.36
N THR A 8 8.93 -0.32 21.79
CA THR A 8 8.01 0.43 20.91
C THR A 8 8.67 1.69 20.35
N LYS A 9 9.40 2.45 21.18
CA LYS A 9 10.10 3.66 20.71
C LYS A 9 11.15 3.33 19.65
N ARG A 10 11.90 2.24 19.83
CA ARG A 10 12.90 1.78 18.87
C ARG A 10 12.25 1.31 17.57
N PHE A 11 11.19 0.51 17.65
CA PHE A 11 10.45 0.04 16.48
C PHE A 11 9.92 1.21 15.64
N ILE A 12 9.29 2.21 16.28
CA ILE A 12 8.82 3.41 15.58
C ILE A 12 9.99 4.17 14.95
N ALA A 13 11.08 4.40 15.69
CA ALA A 13 12.24 5.12 15.17
C ALA A 13 12.88 4.41 13.96
N GLU A 14 12.93 3.07 13.98
CA GLU A 14 13.40 2.27 12.85
C GLU A 14 12.45 2.39 11.65
N GLN A 15 11.12 2.31 11.84
CA GLN A 15 10.16 2.42 10.72
C GLN A 15 10.26 3.76 9.97
N PHE A 16 10.66 4.84 10.64
CA PHE A 16 10.78 6.18 10.06
C PHE A 16 12.23 6.60 9.79
N ALA A 17 13.21 5.71 9.97
CA ALA A 17 14.59 5.99 9.63
C ALA A 17 14.70 6.21 8.11
N PRO A 18 15.27 7.33 7.63
CA PRO A 18 15.37 7.61 6.20
C PRO A 18 16.11 6.53 5.41
N ASP A 19 17.07 5.85 6.02
CA ASP A 19 17.80 4.76 5.37
C ASP A 19 16.90 3.54 5.11
N ASN A 20 15.82 3.36 5.88
CA ASN A 20 14.95 2.19 5.79
C ASN A 20 13.96 2.27 4.62
N ASN A 21 13.77 3.44 4.00
CA ASN A 21 12.95 3.58 2.79
C ASN A 21 13.76 3.89 1.53
N ARG A 22 15.10 3.86 1.59
CA ARG A 22 15.98 4.21 0.47
C ARG A 22 15.61 3.49 -0.83
N VAL A 23 15.43 2.17 -0.78
CA VAL A 23 15.05 1.37 -1.97
C VAL A 23 13.71 1.81 -2.55
N THR A 24 12.74 2.16 -1.69
CA THR A 24 11.44 2.68 -2.12
C THR A 24 11.58 4.06 -2.78
N LEU A 25 12.47 4.91 -2.26
CA LEU A 25 12.72 6.23 -2.84
C LEU A 25 13.45 6.15 -4.18
N ASP A 26 14.42 5.23 -4.31
CA ASP A 26 15.21 5.04 -5.54
C ASP A 26 14.35 4.67 -6.76
N ILE A 27 13.18 4.03 -6.54
CA ILE A 27 12.28 3.62 -7.63
C ILE A 27 11.21 4.66 -8.00
N LEU A 28 11.10 5.79 -7.28
CA LEU A 28 10.00 6.75 -7.48
C LEU A 28 9.93 7.30 -8.90
N ASP A 29 11.07 7.61 -9.50
CA ASP A 29 11.13 8.12 -10.87
C ASP A 29 10.75 7.06 -11.91
N GLY A 30 11.04 5.79 -11.62
CA GLY A 30 10.56 4.67 -12.43
C GLY A 30 9.05 4.52 -12.34
N LEU A 31 8.50 4.60 -11.13
CA LEU A 31 7.06 4.50 -10.88
C LEU A 31 6.26 5.58 -11.61
N ARG A 32 6.77 6.83 -11.64
CA ARG A 32 6.16 7.97 -12.37
C ARG A 32 6.17 7.83 -13.90
N ARG A 33 6.99 6.93 -14.44
CA ARG A 33 7.04 6.63 -15.88
C ARG A 33 6.46 5.26 -16.21
N PHE A 34 5.92 4.55 -15.23
CA PHE A 34 5.37 3.22 -15.42
C PHE A 34 3.99 3.30 -16.09
N ASP A 35 3.95 3.01 -17.38
CA ASP A 35 2.78 3.13 -18.25
C ASP A 35 2.07 1.79 -18.53
N HIS A 36 2.58 0.69 -17.96
CA HIS A 36 1.94 -0.62 -18.08
C HIS A 36 0.64 -0.71 -17.28
N PRO A 37 -0.34 -1.51 -17.74
CA PRO A 37 -1.57 -1.76 -17.01
C PRO A 37 -1.31 -2.04 -15.54
N THR A 38 -1.92 -1.25 -14.67
CA THR A 38 -1.75 -1.33 -13.21
C THR A 38 -3.10 -1.31 -12.53
N LEU A 39 -3.35 -2.36 -11.73
CA LEU A 39 -4.45 -2.43 -10.78
C LEU A 39 -3.96 -2.01 -9.40
N LEU A 40 -4.66 -1.07 -8.78
CA LEU A 40 -4.50 -0.73 -7.37
C LEU A 40 -5.68 -1.32 -6.58
N ILE A 41 -5.39 -2.08 -5.52
CA ILE A 41 -6.40 -2.55 -4.55
C ILE A 41 -5.98 -2.01 -3.18
N TRP A 42 -6.88 -1.32 -2.49
CA TRP A 42 -6.59 -0.67 -1.22
C TRP A 42 -7.69 -0.92 -0.20
N ALA A 43 -7.33 -0.93 1.08
CA ALA A 43 -8.27 -1.06 2.18
C ALA A 43 -8.79 0.31 2.62
N GLU A 44 -10.11 0.46 2.74
CA GLU A 44 -10.75 1.72 3.15
C GLU A 44 -10.38 2.10 4.60
N ASN A 45 -10.25 1.11 5.49
CA ASN A 45 -10.00 1.31 6.91
C ASN A 45 -8.55 0.94 7.31
N ASP A 46 -7.60 1.04 6.38
CA ASP A 46 -6.19 0.83 6.69
C ASP A 46 -5.67 1.96 7.60
N ALA A 47 -5.41 1.62 8.87
CA ALA A 47 -4.93 2.55 9.88
C ALA A 47 -3.45 2.93 9.71
N HIS A 48 -2.69 2.23 8.87
CA HIS A 48 -1.28 2.53 8.58
C HIS A 48 -1.13 3.36 7.32
N PHE A 49 -1.87 2.99 6.26
CA PHE A 49 -1.83 3.67 4.96
C PHE A 49 -3.25 3.95 4.48
N GLY A 50 -3.80 5.10 4.87
CA GLY A 50 -5.15 5.49 4.50
C GLY A 50 -5.41 5.53 2.98
N PRO A 51 -6.68 5.56 2.57
CA PRO A 51 -7.09 5.49 1.16
C PRO A 51 -6.53 6.63 0.29
N GLU A 52 -6.12 7.76 0.90
CA GLU A 52 -5.47 8.87 0.22
C GLU A 52 -4.16 8.46 -0.49
N TRP A 53 -3.47 7.42 0.00
CA TRP A 53 -2.27 6.88 -0.64
C TRP A 53 -2.60 6.11 -1.90
N GLY A 54 -3.66 5.29 -1.88
CA GLY A 54 -4.16 4.62 -3.09
C GLY A 54 -4.55 5.63 -4.16
N GLU A 55 -5.26 6.69 -3.78
CA GLU A 55 -5.64 7.77 -4.72
C GLU A 55 -4.42 8.55 -5.24
N ARG A 56 -3.41 8.79 -4.39
CA ARG A 56 -2.16 9.38 -4.82
C ARG A 56 -1.44 8.53 -5.86
N LEU A 57 -1.32 7.22 -5.61
CA LEU A 57 -0.70 6.28 -6.55
C LEU A 57 -1.46 6.23 -7.87
N ARG A 58 -2.80 6.24 -7.82
CA ARG A 58 -3.66 6.29 -9.02
C ARG A 58 -3.37 7.51 -9.88
N ARG A 59 -3.05 8.66 -9.28
CA ARG A 59 -2.68 9.88 -10.02
C ARG A 59 -1.24 9.88 -10.51
N GLU A 60 -0.31 9.30 -9.75
CA GLU A 60 1.12 9.37 -10.03
C GLU A 60 1.64 8.24 -10.94
N ILE A 61 0.94 7.11 -11.05
CA ILE A 61 1.30 6.00 -11.94
C ILE A 61 0.54 6.15 -13.26
N PRO A 62 1.20 6.44 -14.39
CA PRO A 62 0.52 6.61 -15.68
C PRO A 62 -0.30 5.40 -16.12
N GLY A 63 0.18 4.19 -15.80
CA GLY A 63 -0.47 2.93 -16.12
C GLY A 63 -1.61 2.52 -15.18
N ALA A 64 -1.93 3.30 -14.15
CA ALA A 64 -3.02 3.00 -13.22
C ALA A 64 -4.38 3.08 -13.91
N GLN A 65 -4.97 1.92 -14.17
CA GLN A 65 -6.26 1.82 -14.86
C GLN A 65 -7.44 1.93 -13.90
N ARG A 66 -7.29 1.37 -12.69
CA ARG A 66 -8.32 1.43 -11.65
C ARG A 66 -7.76 1.36 -10.23
N LEU A 67 -8.51 1.94 -9.30
CA LEU A 67 -8.32 1.82 -7.86
C LEU A 67 -9.58 1.21 -7.25
N GLU A 68 -9.41 0.05 -6.61
CA GLU A 68 -10.47 -0.67 -5.91
C GLU A 68 -10.31 -0.46 -4.41
N LEU A 69 -11.21 0.32 -3.80
CA LEU A 69 -11.27 0.46 -2.35
C LEU A 69 -12.15 -0.65 -1.77
N LEU A 70 -11.60 -1.48 -0.90
CA LEU A 70 -12.32 -2.53 -0.20
C LEU A 70 -12.95 -1.97 1.08
N PRO A 71 -14.29 -1.86 1.15
CA PRO A 71 -14.97 -1.24 2.28
C PRO A 71 -14.86 -2.13 3.53
N SER A 72 -14.83 -1.52 4.71
CA SER A 72 -14.75 -2.25 5.99
C SER A 72 -13.59 -3.27 6.05
N THR A 73 -12.43 -2.91 5.49
CA THR A 73 -11.24 -3.79 5.39
C THR A 73 -10.03 -3.04 5.92
N GLY A 74 -9.21 -3.72 6.73
CA GLY A 74 -7.96 -3.20 7.28
C GLY A 74 -6.73 -3.54 6.44
N HIS A 75 -5.56 -3.39 7.04
CA HIS A 75 -4.26 -3.43 6.35
C HIS A 75 -3.98 -4.75 5.60
N LEU A 76 -4.48 -5.88 6.10
CA LEU A 76 -4.22 -7.20 5.51
C LEU A 76 -5.36 -7.63 4.60
N LEU A 77 -5.68 -6.77 3.62
CA LEU A 77 -6.86 -6.89 2.76
C LEU A 77 -6.98 -8.21 2.00
N MET A 78 -5.85 -8.83 1.64
CA MET A 78 -5.81 -10.15 1.01
C MET A 78 -6.28 -11.27 1.94
N GLU A 79 -6.05 -11.13 3.25
CA GLU A 79 -6.43 -12.13 4.25
C GLU A 79 -7.79 -11.86 4.86
N GLU A 80 -8.16 -10.57 4.95
CA GLU A 80 -9.47 -10.16 5.44
C GLU A 80 -10.58 -10.39 4.40
N ARG A 81 -10.28 -10.26 3.10
CA ARG A 81 -11.23 -10.39 1.99
C ARG A 81 -10.68 -11.24 0.82
N PRO A 82 -10.24 -12.49 1.04
CA PRO A 82 -9.51 -13.28 0.05
C PRO A 82 -10.30 -13.53 -1.24
N GLU A 83 -11.61 -13.79 -1.14
CA GLU A 83 -12.45 -14.06 -2.30
C GLU A 83 -12.57 -12.82 -3.20
N LYS A 84 -12.79 -11.65 -2.57
CA LYS A 84 -12.93 -10.38 -3.29
C LYS A 84 -11.60 -9.95 -3.89
N PHE A 85 -10.50 -10.03 -3.13
CA PHE A 85 -9.16 -9.75 -3.63
C PHE A 85 -8.82 -10.64 -4.83
N GLY A 86 -9.00 -11.96 -4.68
CA GLY A 86 -8.72 -12.92 -5.75
C GLY A 86 -9.57 -12.71 -6.99
N ALA A 87 -10.84 -12.32 -6.85
CA ALA A 87 -11.70 -11.97 -7.99
C ALA A 87 -11.16 -10.74 -8.74
N LEU A 88 -10.81 -9.66 -8.04
CA LEU A 88 -10.26 -8.45 -8.67
C LEU A 88 -8.96 -8.72 -9.43
N VAL A 89 -8.08 -9.56 -8.88
CA VAL A 89 -6.83 -9.96 -9.53
C VAL A 89 -7.11 -10.80 -10.78
N ARG A 90 -8.00 -11.80 -10.70
CA ARG A 90 -8.37 -12.61 -11.87
C ARG A 90 -8.99 -11.78 -12.98
N ASP A 91 -9.90 -10.87 -12.65
CA ASP A 91 -10.56 -9.99 -13.60
C ASP A 91 -9.58 -9.03 -14.30
N PHE A 92 -8.47 -8.71 -13.66
CA PHE A 92 -7.43 -7.86 -14.24
C PHE A 92 -6.45 -8.62 -15.15
N LEU A 93 -6.26 -9.92 -14.90
CA LEU A 93 -5.34 -10.77 -15.67
C LEU A 93 -5.99 -11.47 -16.87
N ALA A 94 -7.32 -11.46 -16.96
CA ALA A 94 -8.10 -12.04 -18.06
C ALA A 94 -8.02 -11.18 -19.33
#